data_AF-A0A9P0B2W2-F1
#
_entry.id   AF-A0A9P0B2W2-F1
#
_cell.length_a   1.000
_cell.length_b   1.000
_cell.length_c   1.000
_cell.angle_alpha   90.00
_cell.angle_beta   90.00
_cell.angle_gamma   90.00
#
_symmetry.space_group_name_H-M   'P 1'
#
loop_
_entity.id
_entity.type
_entity.pdbx_description
1 polymer ?
#
loop_
_entity_poly.entity_id
_entity_poly.type
_entity_poly.pdbx_seq_one_letter_code
_entity_poly.pdbx_strand_id
1 'polypeptide(L)'
;MAIQKLAKGDRKLKIPSLLPLRIPIVELNTGESFMLKIKNIKLYGLDKLKPIKFQTNFKKKTGMTLSHVEKVVILGNYDMKGKISVLPVEGQGPLNLTLGTYDL
;
A
#
# COMPACT_ATOMS: atom_id res chain seq x y z
N MET A 1 -1.92 14.58 18.34
CA MET A 1 -2.45 13.59 17.37
C MET A 1 -1.71 12.26 17.51
N ALA A 2 -2.40 11.17 17.86
CA ALA A 2 -1.78 9.85 18.08
C ALA A 2 -1.25 9.21 16.78
N ILE A 3 -1.97 9.38 15.66
CA ILE A 3 -1.61 8.81 14.35
C ILE A 3 -0.21 9.26 13.89
N GLN A 4 0.13 10.54 14.04
CA GLN A 4 1.45 11.05 13.65
C GLN A 4 2.60 10.50 14.50
N LYS A 5 2.34 10.20 15.79
CA LYS A 5 3.34 9.57 16.67
C LYS A 5 3.55 8.10 16.28
N LEU A 6 2.48 7.39 15.94
CA LEU A 6 2.53 6.00 15.49
C LEU A 6 3.14 5.86 14.09
N ALA A 7 2.96 6.85 13.21
CA ALA A 7 3.48 6.84 11.85
C ALA A 7 5.01 6.82 11.78
N LYS A 8 5.71 7.37 12.79
CA LYS A 8 7.17 7.28 12.90
C LYS A 8 7.66 5.90 13.34
N GLY A 9 6.75 5.01 13.74
CA GLY A 9 7.04 3.74 14.37
C GLY A 9 7.35 3.90 15.86
N ASP A 10 7.13 2.82 16.60
CA ASP A 10 7.50 2.69 18.01
C ASP A 10 8.10 1.30 18.21
N ARG A 11 9.42 1.25 18.43
CA ARG A 11 10.16 0.00 18.59
C ARG A 11 9.73 -0.77 19.84
N LYS A 12 9.32 -0.07 20.91
CA LYS A 12 8.84 -0.71 22.15
C LYS A 12 7.50 -1.40 21.92
N LEU A 13 6.64 -0.79 21.10
CA LEU A 13 5.34 -1.34 20.72
C LEU A 13 5.38 -2.22 19.46
N LYS A 14 6.58 -2.49 18.90
CA LYS A 14 6.79 -3.22 17.64
C LYS A 14 6.02 -2.64 16.45
N ILE A 15 5.80 -1.32 16.44
CA ILE A 15 5.14 -0.62 15.35
C ILE A 15 6.22 -0.21 14.34
N PRO A 16 6.21 -0.76 13.11
CA PRO A 16 7.16 -0.38 12.08
C PRO A 16 6.94 1.08 11.66
N SER A 17 7.98 1.71 11.13
CA SER A 17 7.82 3.03 10.51
C SER A 17 6.82 2.94 9.36
N LEU A 18 5.84 3.84 9.34
CA LEU A 18 4.94 4.06 8.21
C LEU A 18 5.51 5.11 7.23
N LEU A 19 6.75 5.58 7.47
CA LEU A 19 7.41 6.68 6.78
C LEU A 19 8.86 6.34 6.37
N PRO A 20 9.09 5.72 5.20
CA PRO A 20 8.10 4.98 4.42
C PRO A 20 7.76 3.64 5.08
N LEU A 21 6.56 3.13 4.83
CA LEU A 21 6.29 1.72 5.09
C LEU A 21 7.08 0.89 4.09
N ARG A 22 7.93 0.01 4.61
CA ARG A 22 8.77 -0.88 3.80
C ARG A 22 8.12 -2.24 3.69
N ILE A 23 7.84 -2.66 2.46
CA ILE A 23 7.29 -3.99 2.16
C ILE A 23 8.35 -4.72 1.34
N PRO A 24 8.89 -5.87 1.81
CA PRO A 24 9.97 -6.56 1.10
C PRO A 24 9.55 -7.00 -0.30
N ILE A 25 8.35 -7.55 -0.41
CA ILE A 25 7.85 -8.16 -1.64
C ILE A 25 6.33 -8.18 -1.67
N VAL A 26 5.76 -7.98 -2.85
CA VAL A 26 4.37 -8.27 -3.19
C VAL A 26 4.37 -9.09 -4.47
N GLU A 27 3.62 -10.18 -4.47
CA GLU A 27 3.42 -11.04 -5.63
C GLU A 27 1.93 -11.09 -5.94
N LEU A 28 1.60 -10.79 -7.19
CA LEU A 28 0.26 -10.96 -7.75
C LEU A 28 0.37 -11.95 -8.90
N ASN A 29 -0.36 -13.06 -8.78
CA ASN A 29 -0.38 -14.13 -9.76
C ASN A 29 -1.84 -14.50 -10.00
N THR A 30 -2.36 -14.23 -11.21
CA THR A 30 -3.73 -14.56 -11.59
C THR A 30 -3.80 -15.88 -12.38
N GLY A 31 -2.82 -16.76 -12.21
CA GLY A 31 -2.67 -18.00 -12.96
C GLY A 31 -1.88 -17.79 -14.24
N GLU A 32 -2.36 -18.34 -15.35
CA GLU A 32 -1.62 -18.37 -16.63
C GLU A 32 -1.49 -16.99 -17.32
N SER A 33 -2.32 -16.03 -16.95
CA SER A 33 -2.47 -14.78 -17.70
C SER A 33 -1.57 -13.63 -17.23
N PHE A 34 -1.22 -13.56 -15.94
CA PHE A 34 -0.50 -12.41 -15.41
C PHE A 34 0.23 -12.71 -14.10
N MET A 35 1.52 -12.38 -14.08
CA MET A 35 2.39 -12.38 -12.92
C MET A 35 3.04 -11.00 -12.77
N LEU A 36 2.95 -10.45 -11.56
CA LEU A 36 3.60 -9.21 -11.16
C LEU A 36 4.27 -9.42 -9.81
N LYS A 37 5.58 -9.20 -9.78
CA LYS A 37 6.39 -9.24 -8.57
C LYS A 37 7.01 -7.88 -8.35
N ILE A 38 6.74 -7.27 -7.19
CA ILE A 38 7.32 -5.98 -6.82
C ILE A 38 8.17 -6.20 -5.58
N LYS A 39 9.46 -5.84 -5.67
CA LYS A 39 10.44 -5.96 -4.58
C LYS A 39 10.85 -4.59 -4.05
N ASN A 40 11.36 -4.57 -2.82
CA ASN A 40 11.96 -3.40 -2.17
C ASN A 40 11.01 -2.20 -2.12
N ILE A 41 9.74 -2.46 -1.80
CA ILE A 41 8.68 -1.46 -1.87
C ILE A 41 8.87 -0.42 -0.77
N LYS A 42 8.78 0.85 -1.15
CA LYS A 42 8.66 2.00 -0.25
C LYS A 42 7.31 2.68 -0.51
N LEU A 43 6.43 2.63 0.47
CA LEU A 43 5.11 3.24 0.44
C LEU A 43 5.12 4.54 1.25
N TYR A 44 4.72 5.64 0.60
CA TYR A 44 4.65 6.98 1.17
C TYR A 44 3.21 7.51 1.17
N GLY A 45 2.92 8.43 2.08
CA GLY A 45 1.63 9.13 2.18
C GLY A 45 0.69 8.60 3.26
N LEU A 46 1.00 7.44 3.88
CA LEU A 46 0.17 6.88 4.96
C LEU A 46 0.13 7.76 6.22
N ASP A 47 1.15 8.59 6.44
CA ASP A 47 1.20 9.59 7.51
C ASP A 47 0.16 10.71 7.35
N LYS A 48 -0.35 10.90 6.13
CA LYS A 48 -1.35 11.91 5.77
C LYS A 48 -2.77 11.35 5.77
N LEU A 49 -2.98 10.12 6.23
CA LEU A 49 -4.30 9.52 6.36
C LEU A 49 -5.18 10.36 7.31
N LYS A 50 -6.33 10.80 6.78
CA LYS A 50 -7.38 11.51 7.51
C LYS A 50 -8.52 10.52 7.79
N PRO A 51 -8.77 10.13 9.05
CA PRO A 51 -9.90 9.26 9.38
C PRO A 51 -11.23 10.00 9.14
N ILE A 52 -12.14 9.37 8.40
CA ILE A 52 -13.50 9.89 8.15
C ILE A 52 -14.48 9.29 9.15
N LYS A 53 -14.40 7.98 9.38
CA LYS A 53 -15.33 7.26 10.24
C LYS A 53 -14.61 6.14 10.99
N PHE A 54 -14.97 5.97 12.26
CA PHE A 54 -14.52 4.87 13.10
C PHE A 54 -15.74 4.15 13.67
N GLN A 55 -15.79 2.83 13.53
CA GLN A 55 -16.83 1.98 14.11
C GLN A 55 -16.18 0.85 14.88
N THR A 56 -16.60 0.63 16.12
CA THR A 56 -16.12 -0.48 16.94
C THR A 56 -17.30 -1.29 17.44
N ASN A 57 -17.22 -2.60 17.26
CA ASN A 57 -18.14 -3.54 17.87
C ASN A 57 -17.38 -4.34 18.93
N PHE A 58 -17.53 -3.94 20.19
CA PHE A 58 -16.85 -4.61 21.31
C PHE A 58 -17.32 -6.05 21.53
N LYS A 59 -18.59 -6.37 21.23
CA LYS A 59 -19.12 -7.74 21.34
C LYS A 59 -18.44 -8.67 20.32
N LYS A 60 -18.25 -8.19 19.09
CA LYS A 60 -17.59 -8.94 18.01
C LYS A 60 -16.07 -8.76 17.99
N LYS A 61 -15.52 -7.89 18.84
CA LYS A 61 -14.11 -7.48 18.87
C LYS A 61 -13.60 -7.01 17.49
N THR A 62 -14.46 -6.30 16.74
CA THR A 62 -14.10 -5.76 15.43
C THR A 62 -14.03 -4.24 15.48
N GLY A 63 -13.06 -3.69 14.74
CA GLY A 63 -12.94 -2.26 14.46
C GLY A 63 -12.90 -2.05 12.95
N MET A 64 -13.59 -1.02 12.48
CA MET A 64 -13.57 -0.60 11.09
C MET A 64 -13.28 0.90 11.03
N THR A 65 -12.31 1.27 10.21
CA THR A 65 -11.98 2.66 9.93
C THR A 65 -12.18 2.91 8.45
N LEU A 66 -12.90 3.98 8.12
CA LEU A 66 -12.84 4.61 6.80
C LEU A 66 -11.87 5.79 6.91
N SER A 67 -10.84 5.82 6.07
CA SER A 67 -9.86 6.90 5.99
C SER A 67 -9.68 7.35 4.57
N HIS A 68 -9.28 8.62 4.42
CA HIS A 68 -8.95 9.23 3.14
C HIS A 68 -7.49 9.67 3.14
N VAL A 69 -6.84 9.56 1.98
CA VAL A 69 -5.50 10.05 1.74
C VAL A 69 -5.44 10.60 0.32
N GLU A 70 -5.00 11.84 0.18
CA GLU A 70 -4.99 12.57 -1.10
C GLU A 70 -4.01 11.95 -2.10
N LYS A 71 -2.89 11.43 -1.61
CA LYS A 71 -1.82 10.89 -2.44
C LYS A 71 -1.06 9.77 -1.75
N VAL A 72 -0.92 8.67 -2.45
CA VAL A 72 -0.08 7.54 -2.06
C VAL A 72 0.96 7.31 -3.17
N VAL A 73 2.23 7.16 -2.78
CA VAL A 73 3.33 6.86 -3.72
C VAL A 73 3.98 5.54 -3.35
N ILE A 74 4.11 4.66 -4.33
CA ILE A 74 4.72 3.35 -4.23
C ILE A 74 5.94 3.34 -5.14
N LEU A 75 7.13 3.23 -4.54
CA LEU A 75 8.38 3.02 -5.26
C LEU A 75 8.83 1.58 -5.05
N GLY A 76 9.41 0.95 -6.08
CA GLY A 76 9.95 -0.39 -5.97
C GLY A 76 10.64 -0.84 -7.25
N ASN A 77 10.90 -2.14 -7.35
CA ASN A 77 11.36 -2.77 -8.59
C ASN A 77 10.34 -3.82 -9.01
N TYR A 78 9.79 -3.69 -10.22
CA TYR A 78 8.84 -4.65 -10.76
C TYR A 78 9.53 -5.66 -11.66
N ASP A 79 8.94 -6.85 -11.71
CA ASP A 79 9.18 -7.92 -12.65
C ASP A 79 7.80 -8.44 -13.03
N MET A 80 7.42 -8.26 -14.29
CA MET A 80 6.08 -8.48 -14.79
C MET A 80 6.11 -9.31 -16.06
N LYS A 81 5.21 -10.29 -16.13
CA LYS A 81 5.01 -11.11 -17.31
C LYS A 81 3.54 -11.49 -17.41
N GLY A 82 2.93 -11.27 -18.57
CA GLY A 82 1.54 -11.66 -18.78
C GLY A 82 0.89 -10.94 -19.93
N LYS A 83 -0.44 -10.85 -19.88
CA LYS A 83 -1.26 -10.08 -20.82
C LYS A 83 -2.11 -9.07 -20.06
N ILE A 84 -2.05 -7.82 -20.50
CA ILE A 84 -3.03 -6.80 -20.10
C ILE A 84 -4.07 -6.73 -21.23
N SER A 85 -5.28 -7.21 -20.94
CA SER A 85 -6.32 -7.48 -21.95
C SER A 85 -5.80 -8.42 -23.05
N VAL A 86 -5.46 -7.90 -24.23
CA VAL A 86 -4.93 -8.68 -25.37
C VAL A 86 -3.42 -8.49 -25.56
N LEU A 87 -2.82 -7.50 -24.90
CA LEU A 87 -1.43 -7.11 -25.13
C LEU A 87 -0.50 -7.94 -24.24
N PRO A 88 0.42 -8.75 -24.82
CA PRO A 88 1.49 -9.35 -24.04
C PRO A 88 2.42 -8.26 -23.54
N VAL A 89 2.77 -8.35 -22.26
CA VAL A 89 3.69 -7.44 -21.59
C VAL A 89 4.68 -8.26 -20.78
N GLU A 90 5.95 -7.96 -21.00
CA GLU A 90 7.06 -8.47 -20.22
C GLU A 90 7.99 -7.29 -19.93
N GLY A 91 8.45 -7.19 -18.70
CA GLY A 91 9.34 -6.10 -18.33
C GLY A 91 9.83 -6.20 -16.90
N GLN A 92 11.03 -5.68 -16.70
CA GLN A 92 11.67 -5.55 -15.42
C GLN A 92 12.26 -4.15 -15.30
N GLY A 93 12.04 -3.50 -14.16
CA GLY A 93 12.60 -2.17 -13.97
C GLY A 93 12.16 -1.47 -12.68
N PRO A 94 12.57 -0.21 -12.52
CA PRO A 94 12.07 0.63 -11.43
C PRO A 94 10.58 0.91 -11.63
N LEU A 95 9.82 0.82 -10.54
CA LEU A 95 8.41 1.15 -10.47
C LEU A 95 8.24 2.46 -9.68
N ASN A 96 7.44 3.38 -10.23
CA ASN A 96 6.90 4.52 -9.52
C ASN A 96 5.39 4.60 -9.81
N LEU A 97 4.57 4.19 -8.84
CA LEU A 97 3.12 4.25 -8.92
C LEU A 97 2.61 5.33 -7.97
N THR A 98 1.88 6.29 -8.51
CA THR A 98 1.20 7.33 -7.73
C THR A 98 -0.30 7.13 -7.83
N LEU A 99 -0.94 6.93 -6.68
CA LEU A 99 -2.39 6.89 -6.56
C LEU A 99 -2.84 8.25 -6.01
N GLY A 100 -3.58 8.99 -6.82
CA GLY A 100 -4.27 10.21 -6.42
C GLY A 100 -5.75 9.95 -6.19
N THR A 101 -6.39 10.82 -5.43
CA THR A 101 -7.85 10.81 -5.31
C THR A 101 -8.47 11.40 -6.57
N TYR A 102 -9.53 10.77 -7.06
CA TYR A 102 -10.43 11.38 -8.02
C TYR A 102 -11.70 11.76 -7.27
N ASP A 103 -12.11 13.02 -7.38
CA ASP A 103 -13.46 13.42 -6.99
C ASP A 103 -14.41 12.90 -8.09
N LEU A 104 -15.28 11.95 -7.74
CA LEU A 104 -16.36 11.45 -8.61
C LEU A 104 -17.61 12.31 -8.46
#